data_AF-A0A6F9X0R8-F1
#
_entry.id   AF-A0A6F9X0R8-F1
#
_cell.length_a   1.000
_cell.length_b   1.000
_cell.length_c   1.000
_cell.angle_alpha   90.00
_cell.angle_beta   90.00
_cell.angle_gamma   90.00
#
_symmetry.space_group_name_H-M   'P 1'
#
loop_
_entity.id
_entity.type
_entity.pdbx_description
1 polymer ?
#
loop_
_entity_poly.entity_id
_entity_poly.type
_entity_poly.pdbx_seq_one_letter_code
_entity_poly.pdbx_strand_id
1 'polypeptide(L)'
;MESRDHVEVDTQSFDRTVLIRRLLGDEEFAHMIVRTFLDDMPNKIAALRVCLKTADAHAVRLQAHTIRGAAGNCAAERLRETACAMDVAAGTGDLETVLTLLPELEQRLQETSTAMKQAFPHA
;
A
#
# COMPACT_ATOMS: atom_id res chain seq x y z
N MET A 1 -22.40 -19.49 -22.44
CA MET A 1 -22.58 -20.36 -21.26
C MET A 1 -21.61 -19.83 -20.23
N GLU A 2 -22.13 -18.89 -19.44
CA GLU A 2 -21.46 -18.30 -18.29
C GLU A 2 -21.21 -19.38 -17.23
N SER A 3 -20.48 -18.98 -16.19
CA SER A 3 -20.24 -19.73 -14.95
C SER A 3 -18.94 -20.54 -14.92
N ARG A 4 -17.90 -19.85 -14.46
CA ARG A 4 -17.08 -20.33 -13.35
C ARG A 4 -16.58 -19.11 -12.58
N ASP A 5 -17.28 -18.82 -11.48
CA ASP A 5 -16.79 -18.07 -10.35
C ASP A 5 -15.39 -18.54 -9.97
N HIS A 6 -14.39 -17.80 -10.39
CA HIS A 6 -13.13 -17.69 -9.68
C HIS A 6 -13.10 -16.27 -9.14
N VAL A 7 -13.71 -16.05 -7.98
CA VAL A 7 -13.17 -15.04 -7.08
C VAL A 7 -11.92 -15.68 -6.48
N GLU A 8 -10.89 -15.81 -7.31
CA GLU A 8 -9.52 -15.82 -6.80
C GLU A 8 -9.40 -14.45 -6.16
N VAL A 9 -9.56 -14.39 -4.84
CA VAL A 9 -9.05 -13.26 -4.07
C VAL A 9 -7.55 -13.34 -4.31
N ASP A 10 -7.11 -12.72 -5.41
CA ASP A 10 -5.71 -12.68 -5.79
C ASP A 10 -4.98 -12.02 -4.63
N THR A 11 -4.36 -12.89 -3.85
CA THR A 11 -3.78 -12.62 -2.55
C THR A 11 -2.33 -12.18 -2.75
N GLN A 12 -2.03 -11.55 -3.88
CA GLN A 12 -0.69 -11.11 -4.22
C GLN A 12 -0.46 -9.73 -3.60
N SER A 13 0.79 -9.48 -3.21
CA SER A 13 1.20 -8.19 -2.66
C SER A 13 1.18 -7.07 -3.71
N PHE A 14 1.00 -7.41 -5.00
CA PHE A 14 0.89 -6.50 -6.14
C PHE A 14 0.32 -7.22 -7.37
N ASP A 15 -0.65 -6.62 -8.08
CA ASP A 15 -1.17 -7.13 -9.35
C ASP A 15 -0.86 -6.17 -10.53
N ARG A 16 0.08 -6.58 -11.38
CA ARG A 16 0.51 -5.85 -12.58
C ARG A 16 -0.64 -5.64 -13.57
N THR A 17 -1.44 -6.66 -13.80
CA THR A 17 -2.52 -6.66 -14.80
C THR A 17 -3.60 -5.67 -14.39
N VAL A 18 -3.97 -5.67 -13.10
CA VAL A 18 -4.93 -4.73 -12.53
C VAL A 18 -4.41 -3.29 -12.63
N LEU A 19 -3.13 -3.05 -12.31
CA LEU A 19 -2.53 -1.72 -12.45
C LEU A 19 -2.61 -1.22 -13.89
N ILE A 20 -2.12 -2.00 -14.86
CA ILE A 20 -2.10 -1.60 -16.27
C ILE A 20 -3.52 -1.39 -16.80
N ARG A 21 -4.47 -2.25 -16.42
CA ARG A 21 -5.88 -2.09 -16.79
C ARG A 21 -6.47 -0.77 -16.26
N ARG A 22 -6.14 -0.37 -15.03
CA ARG A 22 -6.58 0.91 -14.46
C ARG A 22 -5.96 2.11 -15.19
N LEU A 23 -4.78 1.92 -15.75
CA LEU A 23 -4.08 2.89 -16.58
C LEU A 23 -4.42 2.76 -18.07
N LEU A 24 -5.54 2.10 -18.40
CA LEU A 24 -6.05 1.94 -19.78
C LEU A 24 -5.04 1.29 -20.75
N GLY A 25 -4.14 0.44 -20.24
CA GLY A 25 -3.11 -0.22 -21.05
C GLY A 25 -1.78 0.54 -21.12
N ASP A 26 -1.63 1.67 -20.42
CA ASP A 26 -0.42 2.49 -20.47
C ASP A 26 0.69 1.90 -19.57
N GLU A 27 1.55 1.06 -20.16
CA GLU A 27 2.64 0.38 -19.47
C GLU A 27 3.77 1.33 -19.05
N GLU A 28 4.06 2.36 -19.86
CA GLU A 28 5.06 3.39 -19.56
C GLU A 28 4.65 4.20 -18.33
N PHE A 29 3.36 4.58 -18.26
CA PHE A 29 2.83 5.25 -17.10
C PHE A 29 2.77 4.35 -15.87
N ALA A 30 2.44 3.06 -16.03
CA ALA A 30 2.51 2.08 -14.95
C ALA A 30 3.92 1.98 -14.35
N HIS A 31 4.94 1.98 -15.20
CA HIS A 31 6.34 1.95 -14.80
C HIS A 31 6.74 3.19 -14.01
N MET A 32 6.31 4.39 -14.44
CA MET A 32 6.52 5.65 -13.71
C MET A 32 5.86 5.62 -12.31
N ILE A 33 4.62 5.13 -12.22
CA ILE A 33 3.88 5.04 -10.97
C ILE A 33 4.57 4.07 -10.00
N VAL A 34 4.96 2.89 -10.47
CA VAL A 34 5.67 1.89 -9.66
C VAL A 34 7.00 2.44 -9.16
N ARG A 35 7.78 3.10 -10.02
CA ARG A 35 9.04 3.73 -9.63
C ARG A 35 8.84 4.79 -8.54
N THR A 36 7.87 5.67 -8.73
CA THR A 36 7.55 6.72 -7.75
C THR A 36 7.13 6.11 -6.42
N PHE A 37 6.31 5.06 -6.46
CA PHE A 37 5.88 4.35 -5.27
C PHE A 37 7.06 3.71 -4.51
N LEU A 38 7.98 3.04 -5.22
CA LEU A 38 9.15 2.40 -4.62
C LEU A 38 10.10 3.41 -3.95
N ASP A 39 10.19 4.63 -4.47
CA ASP A 39 11.04 5.71 -3.94
C ASP A 39 10.39 6.43 -2.73
N ASP A 40 9.09 6.71 -2.83
CA ASP A 40 8.37 7.55 -1.86
C ASP A 40 7.81 6.77 -0.66
N MET A 41 7.35 5.52 -0.87
CA MET A 41 6.67 4.75 0.18
C MET A 41 7.53 4.47 1.43
N PRO A 42 8.84 4.14 1.32
CA PRO A 42 9.69 3.99 2.50
C PRO A 42 9.77 5.26 3.35
N ASN A 43 9.81 6.44 2.71
CA ASN A 43 9.83 7.73 3.38
C ASN A 43 8.51 8.00 4.11
N LYS A 44 7.37 7.61 3.53
CA LYS A 44 6.05 7.73 4.20
C LYS A 44 5.94 6.84 5.43
N ILE A 45 6.41 5.60 5.37
CA ILE A 45 6.43 4.73 6.55
C ILE A 45 7.39 5.28 7.62
N ALA A 46 8.56 5.81 7.24
CA ALA A 46 9.46 6.45 8.18
C ALA A 46 8.81 7.67 8.87
N ALA A 47 8.07 8.50 8.11
CA ALA A 47 7.32 9.63 8.67
C ALA A 47 6.21 9.17 9.64
N LEU A 48 5.45 8.13 9.29
CA LEU A 48 4.46 7.50 10.17
C LEU A 48 5.09 7.05 11.50
N ARG A 49 6.27 6.43 11.46
CA ARG A 49 7.03 6.03 12.66
C ARG A 49 7.39 7.23 13.54
N VAL A 50 7.71 8.37 12.96
CA VAL A 50 7.99 9.60 13.71
C VAL A 50 6.72 10.14 14.37
N CYS A 51 5.61 10.19 13.64
CA CYS A 51 4.31 10.63 14.18
C CYS A 51 3.84 9.75 15.35
N LEU A 52 4.10 8.44 15.28
CA LEU A 52 3.81 7.51 16.38
C LEU A 52 4.64 7.80 17.63
N LYS A 53 5.91 8.21 17.48
CA LYS A 53 6.76 8.60 18.62
C LYS A 53 6.27 9.87 19.32
N THR A 54 5.64 10.77 18.59
CA THR A 54 5.08 12.02 19.15
C THR A 54 3.62 11.86 19.62
N ALA A 55 3.05 10.65 19.53
CA ALA A 55 1.66 10.34 19.87
C ALA A 55 0.62 11.27 19.21
N ASP A 56 0.93 11.79 18.00
CA ASP A 56 0.04 12.69 17.27
C ASP A 56 -0.92 11.89 16.40
N ALA A 57 -2.11 11.59 16.94
CA ALA A 57 -3.08 10.75 16.24
C ALA A 57 -3.58 11.35 14.92
N HIS A 58 -3.64 12.68 14.82
CA HIS A 58 -4.04 13.34 13.59
C HIS A 58 -2.96 13.18 12.51
N ALA A 59 -1.68 13.40 12.88
CA ALA A 59 -0.57 13.20 11.96
C ALA A 59 -0.42 11.73 11.54
N VAL A 60 -0.58 10.79 12.49
CA VAL A 60 -0.57 9.34 12.21
C VAL A 60 -1.66 8.97 11.20
N ARG A 61 -2.89 9.44 11.43
CA ARG A 61 -4.02 9.21 10.51
C ARG A 61 -3.72 9.75 9.12
N LEU A 62 -3.19 10.97 9.01
CA LEU A 62 -2.87 11.58 7.72
C LEU A 62 -1.82 10.77 6.95
N GLN A 63 -0.81 10.25 7.63
CA GLN A 63 0.20 9.37 7.02
C GLN A 63 -0.42 8.03 6.58
N ALA A 64 -1.21 7.38 7.45
CA ALA A 64 -1.91 6.13 7.12
C ALA A 64 -2.85 6.31 5.92
N HIS A 65 -3.59 7.43 5.87
CA HIS A 65 -4.46 7.79 4.75
C HIS A 65 -3.70 7.89 3.43
N THR A 66 -2.55 8.56 3.46
CA THR A 66 -1.70 8.78 2.29
C THR A 66 -1.14 7.44 1.78
N ILE A 67 -0.66 6.59 2.69
CA ILE A 67 -0.14 5.26 2.38
C ILE A 67 -1.25 4.38 1.76
N ARG A 68 -2.45 4.40 2.35
CA ARG A 68 -3.63 3.69 1.83
C ARG A 68 -3.97 4.11 0.40
N GLY A 69 -3.95 5.42 0.12
CA GLY A 69 -4.23 5.97 -1.20
C GLY A 69 -3.20 5.51 -2.24
N ALA A 70 -1.92 5.64 -1.92
CA ALA A 70 -0.84 5.20 -2.80
C ALA A 70 -0.86 3.68 -3.06
N ALA A 71 -1.07 2.87 -2.03
CA ALA A 71 -1.21 1.42 -2.17
C ALA A 71 -2.43 1.03 -3.03
N GLY A 72 -3.55 1.72 -2.83
CA GLY A 72 -4.75 1.55 -3.63
C GLY A 72 -4.53 1.90 -5.10
N ASN A 73 -3.84 3.00 -5.41
CA ASN A 73 -3.54 3.38 -6.79
C ASN A 73 -2.64 2.35 -7.49
N CYS A 74 -1.71 1.74 -6.75
CA CYS A 74 -0.75 0.78 -7.29
C CYS A 74 -1.24 -0.68 -7.29
N ALA A 75 -2.52 -0.94 -7.02
CA ALA A 75 -3.06 -2.31 -6.91
C ALA A 75 -2.29 -3.19 -5.88
N ALA A 76 -1.82 -2.59 -4.78
CA ALA A 76 -1.17 -3.27 -3.67
C ALA A 76 -2.18 -3.50 -2.53
N GLU A 77 -3.08 -4.46 -2.73
CA GLU A 77 -4.28 -4.61 -1.89
C GLU A 77 -3.94 -4.93 -0.43
N ARG A 78 -3.01 -5.86 -0.17
CA ARG A 78 -2.58 -6.20 1.20
C ARG A 78 -2.02 -5.01 1.97
N LEU A 79 -1.20 -4.19 1.31
CA LEU A 79 -0.65 -2.98 1.93
C LEU A 79 -1.76 -1.94 2.19
N ARG A 80 -2.69 -1.82 1.24
CA ARG A 80 -3.87 -0.93 1.37
C ARG A 80 -4.74 -1.36 2.56
N GLU A 81 -4.97 -2.65 2.77
CA GLU A 81 -5.77 -3.18 3.87
C GLU A 81 -5.14 -2.86 5.23
N THR A 82 -3.85 -3.16 5.42
CA THR A 82 -3.14 -2.82 6.67
C THR A 82 -3.14 -1.31 6.90
N ALA A 83 -2.88 -0.50 5.87
CA ALA A 83 -2.94 0.97 5.98
C ALA A 83 -4.36 1.49 6.29
N CYS A 84 -5.40 0.81 5.79
CA CYS A 84 -6.79 1.14 6.11
C CYS A 84 -7.10 0.87 7.58
N ALA A 85 -6.67 -0.27 8.12
CA ALA A 85 -6.84 -0.59 9.53
C ALA A 85 -6.13 0.46 10.42
N MET A 86 -4.94 0.90 10.03
CA MET A 86 -4.20 1.97 10.71
C MET A 86 -4.92 3.33 10.63
N ASP A 87 -5.48 3.70 9.47
CA ASP A 87 -6.26 4.94 9.30
C ASP A 87 -7.49 4.97 10.22
N VAL A 88 -8.21 3.84 10.30
CA VAL A 88 -9.38 3.69 11.17
C VAL A 88 -8.99 3.79 12.65
N ALA A 89 -7.96 3.03 13.07
CA ALA A 89 -7.49 3.06 14.46
C ALA A 89 -6.97 4.45 14.87
N ALA A 90 -6.19 5.11 14.01
CA ALA A 90 -5.75 6.48 14.26
C ALA A 90 -6.93 7.47 14.28
N GLY A 91 -7.96 7.25 13.46
CA GLY A 91 -9.20 8.04 13.45
C GLY A 91 -10.00 7.95 14.75
N THR A 92 -9.88 6.85 15.49
CA THR A 92 -10.47 6.69 16.83
C THR A 92 -9.52 7.06 17.96
N GLY A 93 -8.29 7.50 17.65
CA GLY A 93 -7.25 7.84 18.63
C GLY A 93 -6.51 6.63 19.22
N ASP A 94 -6.71 5.44 18.65
CA ASP A 94 -6.13 4.18 19.15
C ASP A 94 -4.74 3.94 18.54
N LEU A 95 -3.75 4.67 19.07
CA LEU A 95 -2.35 4.57 18.59
C LEU A 95 -1.66 3.28 19.00
N GLU A 96 -2.18 2.58 20.01
CA GLU A 96 -1.66 1.28 20.41
C GLU A 96 -1.90 0.25 19.30
N THR A 97 -3.12 0.20 18.74
CA THR A 97 -3.40 -0.63 17.56
C THR A 97 -2.56 -0.23 16.35
N VAL A 98 -2.31 1.07 16.13
CA VAL A 98 -1.44 1.48 15.03
C VAL A 98 0.00 0.99 15.23
N LEU A 99 0.51 1.04 16.47
CA LEU A 99 1.84 0.52 16.81
C LEU A 99 1.95 -0.99 16.58
N THR A 100 0.90 -1.76 16.87
CA THR A 100 0.90 -3.23 16.65
C THR A 100 0.80 -3.59 15.16
N LEU A 101 0.14 -2.77 14.35
CA LEU A 101 0.03 -2.95 12.89
C LEU A 101 1.26 -2.48 12.11
N LEU A 102 2.07 -1.58 12.66
CA LEU A 102 3.27 -1.06 12.02
C LEU A 102 4.23 -2.15 11.47
N PRO A 103 4.64 -3.19 12.23
CA PRO A 103 5.52 -4.23 11.69
C PRO A 103 4.88 -5.01 10.53
N GLU A 104 3.56 -5.22 10.57
CA GLU A 104 2.85 -5.84 9.44
C GLU A 104 2.88 -4.92 8.21
N LEU A 105 2.65 -3.61 8.38
CA LEU A 105 2.73 -2.63 7.29
C LEU A 105 4.12 -2.64 6.63
N GLU A 106 5.19 -2.67 7.43
CA GLU A 106 6.56 -2.75 6.95
C GLU A 106 6.82 -4.04 6.16
N GLN A 107 6.33 -5.18 6.64
CA GLN A 107 6.41 -6.46 5.93
C GLN A 107 5.65 -6.41 4.60
N ARG A 108 4.41 -5.91 4.60
CA ARG A 108 3.61 -5.75 3.36
C ARG A 108 4.32 -4.87 2.35
N LEU A 109 4.95 -3.77 2.79
CA LEU A 109 5.72 -2.92 1.89
C LEU A 109 6.88 -3.68 1.25
N GLN A 110 7.61 -4.49 2.00
CA GLN A 110 8.73 -5.28 1.47
C GLN A 110 8.25 -6.31 0.43
N GLU A 111 7.16 -7.01 0.72
CA GLU A 111 6.53 -7.97 -0.21
C GLU A 111 6.07 -7.27 -1.49
N THR A 112 5.34 -6.16 -1.37
CA THR A 112 4.87 -5.35 -2.51
C THR A 112 6.05 -4.82 -3.33
N SER A 113 7.09 -4.29 -2.68
CA SER A 113 8.26 -3.74 -3.36
C SER A 113 9.01 -4.80 -4.15
N THR A 114 9.11 -6.01 -3.60
CA THR A 114 9.76 -7.15 -4.28
C THR A 114 8.94 -7.58 -5.49
N ALA A 115 7.63 -7.73 -5.33
CA ALA A 115 6.72 -8.09 -6.43
C ALA A 115 6.73 -7.04 -7.55
N MET A 116 6.73 -5.75 -7.20
CA MET A 116 6.83 -4.64 -8.15
C MET A 116 8.13 -4.69 -8.97
N LYS A 117 9.28 -4.89 -8.31
CA LYS A 117 10.59 -5.02 -9.00
C LYS A 117 10.66 -6.23 -9.94
N GLN A 118 9.98 -7.32 -9.59
CA GLN A 118 9.89 -8.50 -10.45
C GLN A 118 8.97 -8.28 -11.65
N ALA A 119 7.85 -7.57 -11.45
CA ALA A 119 6.86 -7.28 -12.48
C ALA A 119 7.26 -6.14 -13.44
N PHE A 120 8.09 -5.21 -12.96
CA PHE A 120 8.63 -4.07 -13.70
C PHE A 120 10.16 -4.05 -13.56
N PRO A 121 10.87 -4.96 -14.26
CA PRO A 121 12.32 -4.87 -14.34
C PRO A 121 12.67 -3.53 -14.96
N HIS A 122 13.60 -2.80 -14.32
CA HIS A 122 14.06 -1.43 -14.67
C HIS A 122 13.27 -0.24 -14.07
N ALA A 123 12.27 -0.47 -13.21
CA ALA A 123 11.59 0.58 -12.43
C ALA A 123 12.44 1.15 -11.30
#